data_AF-A0A9E2AZW3-F1
#
_entry.id   AF-A0A9E2AZW3-F1
#
_cell.length_a   1.000
_cell.length_b   1.000
_cell.length_c   1.000
_cell.angle_alpha   90.00
_cell.angle_beta   90.00
_cell.angle_gamma   90.00
#
_symmetry.space_group_name_H-M   'P 1'
#
loop_
_entity.id
_entity.type
_entity.pdbx_description
1 polymer ?
#
loop_
_entity_poly.entity_id
_entity_poly.type
_entity_poly.pdbx_seq_one_letter_code
_entity_poly.pdbx_strand_id
1 'polypeptide(L)'
;YVNGIRKRYVNPLSFFGVSLTLTGLSLFIIQKFYTQYFDYSKIFDSEFYNNPVTQQMLQESNSWVFEYNSLIYAFMIPFMAIISVIVFFNKHYNFTEHIILYLYSMSAMMIFSTVIGQIVLIAIPEKYISYSFIFYLILFIYHGYLLKRIFKLNGVQLLLKTLFFLAVFVALYLMLSILMGILLVLTGAIDLSPQ
;
A
#
# COMPACT_ATOMS: atom_id res chain seq x y z
N TYR A 1 17.64 -10.45 21.14
CA TYR A 1 18.72 -9.81 21.90
C TYR A 1 19.34 -8.75 21.00
N VAL A 2 19.40 -7.49 21.44
CA VAL A 2 20.14 -6.44 20.71
C VAL A 2 21.40 -6.19 21.52
N ASN A 3 22.58 -6.46 20.95
CA ASN A 3 23.87 -6.33 21.63
C ASN A 3 23.95 -7.10 22.97
N GLY A 4 23.52 -8.37 22.98
CA GLY A 4 23.61 -9.22 24.18
C GLY A 4 22.58 -8.94 25.28
N ILE A 5 21.75 -7.90 25.15
CA ILE A 5 20.70 -7.58 26.13
C ILE A 5 19.34 -8.08 25.65
N ARG A 6 18.60 -8.76 26.53
CA ARG A 6 17.21 -9.17 26.29
C ARG A 6 16.32 -7.93 26.33
N LYS A 7 16.10 -7.31 25.17
CA LYS A 7 15.08 -6.26 25.02
C LYS A 7 13.73 -6.91 24.68
N ARG A 8 12.66 -6.45 25.34
CA ARG A 8 11.28 -6.82 25.00
C ARG A 8 10.91 -6.07 23.73
N TYR A 9 10.70 -6.80 22.64
CA TYR A 9 10.18 -6.23 21.40
C TYR A 9 8.67 -6.06 21.52
N VAL A 10 8.13 -5.02 20.90
CA VAL A 10 6.68 -4.88 20.75
C VAL A 10 6.19 -6.04 19.89
N ASN A 11 5.10 -6.71 20.27
CA ASN A 11 4.54 -7.78 19.46
C ASN A 11 4.18 -7.24 18.05
N PRO A 12 4.62 -7.87 16.94
CA PRO A 12 4.40 -7.36 15.59
C PRO A 12 2.91 -7.16 15.26
N LEU A 13 2.04 -8.07 15.69
CA LEU A 13 0.60 -7.97 15.47
C LEU A 13 -0.02 -6.86 16.31
N SER A 14 0.39 -6.70 17.57
CA SER A 14 -0.06 -5.58 18.40
C SER A 14 0.39 -4.23 17.82
N PHE A 15 1.61 -4.16 17.30
CA PHE A 15 2.13 -2.96 16.65
C PHE A 15 1.35 -2.62 15.38
N PHE A 16 1.04 -3.63 14.57
CA PHE A 16 0.15 -3.49 13.42
C PHE A 16 -1.25 -3.03 13.81
N GLY A 17 -1.84 -3.58 14.88
CA GLY A 17 -3.15 -3.14 15.38
C GLY A 17 -3.19 -1.66 15.75
N VAL A 18 -2.12 -1.13 16.35
CA VAL A 18 -1.98 0.31 16.63
C VAL A 18 -1.93 1.12 15.32
N SER A 19 -1.10 0.69 14.37
CA SER A 19 -0.99 1.35 13.06
C SER A 19 -2.32 1.34 12.29
N LEU A 20 -3.02 0.22 12.28
CA LEU A 20 -4.31 0.04 11.63
C LEU A 20 -5.36 0.97 12.24
N THR A 21 -5.44 1.03 13.58
CA THR A 21 -6.37 1.91 14.28
C THR A 21 -6.12 3.38 13.96
N LEU A 22 -4.85 3.82 13.98
CA LEU A 22 -4.49 5.20 13.65
C LEU A 22 -4.84 5.54 12.20
N THR A 23 -4.54 4.63 11.27
CA THR A 23 -4.84 4.81 9.83
C THR A 23 -6.35 4.88 9.61
N GLY A 24 -7.13 3.99 10.24
CA GLY A 24 -8.59 3.99 10.17
C GLY A 24 -9.21 5.28 10.74
N LEU A 25 -8.72 5.75 11.89
CA LEU A 25 -9.15 7.03 12.46
C LEU A 25 -8.82 8.21 11.53
N SER A 26 -7.63 8.21 10.94
CA SER A 26 -7.22 9.22 9.97
C SER A 26 -8.14 9.27 8.76
N LEU A 27 -8.52 8.10 8.23
CA LEU A 27 -9.44 8.02 7.10
C LEU A 27 -10.85 8.46 7.46
N PHE A 28 -11.34 8.12 8.66
CA PHE A 28 -12.61 8.63 9.15
C PHE A 28 -12.63 10.17 9.18
N ILE A 29 -11.55 10.80 9.65
CA ILE A 29 -11.39 12.27 9.65
C ILE A 29 -11.42 12.80 8.21
N ILE A 30 -10.68 12.18 7.30
CA ILE A 30 -10.63 12.58 5.89
C ILE A 30 -12.01 12.53 5.25
N GLN A 31 -12.70 11.39 5.38
CA GLN A 31 -14.04 11.19 4.81
C GLN A 31 -15.05 12.23 5.30
N LYS A 32 -14.99 12.56 6.60
CA LYS A 32 -15.96 13.46 7.22
C LYS A 32 -15.69 14.93 6.95
N PHE A 33 -14.43 15.35 6.83
CA PHE A 33 -14.08 16.77 6.86
C PHE A 33 -13.28 17.27 5.64
N TYR A 34 -12.61 16.37 4.90
CA TYR A 34 -11.59 16.79 3.91
C TYR A 34 -11.78 16.29 2.48
N THR A 35 -12.78 15.45 2.21
CA THR A 35 -13.07 14.93 0.84
C THR A 35 -13.27 16.03 -0.19
N GLN A 36 -13.86 17.17 0.20
CA GLN A 36 -14.06 18.33 -0.67
C GLN A 36 -12.76 18.95 -1.21
N TYR A 37 -11.60 18.70 -0.57
CA TYR A 37 -10.31 19.21 -1.03
C TYR A 37 -9.59 18.25 -1.99
N PHE A 38 -10.15 17.05 -2.22
CA PHE A 38 -9.53 16.02 -3.04
C PHE A 38 -9.93 16.20 -4.50
N ASP A 39 -9.17 17.04 -5.20
CA ASP A 39 -9.35 17.31 -6.62
C ASP A 39 -8.36 16.50 -7.48
N TYR A 40 -8.87 15.44 -8.10
CA TYR A 40 -8.09 14.55 -8.97
C TYR A 40 -7.84 15.12 -10.37
N SER A 41 -8.58 16.17 -10.78
CA SER A 41 -8.40 16.81 -12.09
C SER A 41 -7.03 17.48 -12.23
N LYS A 42 -6.41 17.83 -11.10
CA LYS A 42 -5.06 18.43 -11.06
C LYS A 42 -3.94 17.40 -11.26
N ILE A 43 -4.26 16.10 -11.31
CA ILE A 43 -3.29 15.00 -11.36
C ILE A 43 -3.36 14.26 -12.69
N PHE A 44 -4.56 14.09 -13.25
CA PHE A 44 -4.78 13.43 -14.53
C PHE A 44 -4.90 14.44 -15.66
N ASP A 45 -4.59 14.02 -16.88
CA ASP A 45 -4.86 14.83 -18.07
C ASP A 45 -6.35 15.15 -18.15
N SER A 46 -6.67 16.39 -18.55
CA SER A 46 -8.01 16.88 -18.81
C SER A 46 -8.83 15.98 -19.73
N GLU A 47 -8.25 15.40 -20.78
CA GLU A 47 -9.00 14.53 -21.71
C GLU A 47 -9.38 13.20 -21.05
N PHE A 48 -8.46 12.63 -20.27
CA PHE A 48 -8.69 11.41 -19.51
C PHE A 48 -9.70 11.62 -18.38
N TYR A 49 -9.57 12.74 -17.64
CA TYR A 49 -10.43 13.07 -16.50
C TYR A 49 -11.85 13.46 -16.91
N ASN A 50 -12.03 14.10 -18.07
CA ASN A 50 -13.37 14.53 -18.52
C ASN A 50 -14.19 13.41 -19.18
N ASN A 51 -13.62 12.21 -19.36
CA ASN A 51 -14.38 11.06 -19.83
C ASN A 51 -15.39 10.62 -18.74
N PRO A 52 -16.70 10.53 -19.04
CA PRO A 52 -17.73 10.16 -18.06
C PRO A 52 -17.50 8.80 -17.40
N VAL A 53 -16.99 7.82 -18.15
CA VAL A 53 -16.66 6.49 -17.63
C VAL A 53 -15.51 6.60 -16.64
N THR A 54 -14.47 7.36 -16.96
CA THR A 54 -13.34 7.59 -16.05
C THR A 54 -13.79 8.25 -14.75
N GLN A 55 -14.66 9.27 -14.81
CA GLN A 55 -15.15 9.94 -13.60
C GLN A 55 -15.96 8.99 -12.72
N GLN A 56 -16.84 8.19 -13.31
CA GLN A 56 -17.59 7.17 -12.58
C GLN A 56 -16.66 6.16 -11.92
N MET A 57 -15.69 5.62 -12.67
CA MET A 57 -14.70 4.68 -12.14
C MET A 57 -13.88 5.27 -11.00
N LEU A 58 -13.46 6.53 -11.11
CA LEU A 58 -12.70 7.22 -10.05
C LEU A 58 -13.55 7.42 -8.79
N GLN A 59 -14.82 7.80 -8.93
CA GLN A 59 -15.72 7.98 -7.79
C GLN A 59 -15.98 6.64 -7.08
N GLU A 60 -16.32 5.59 -7.83
CA GLU A 60 -16.56 4.25 -7.27
C GLU A 60 -15.30 3.69 -6.62
N SER A 61 -14.13 3.82 -7.27
CA SER A 61 -12.84 3.37 -6.72
C SER A 61 -12.51 4.07 -5.41
N ASN A 62 -12.74 5.38 -5.31
CA ASN A 62 -12.49 6.12 -4.08
C ASN A 62 -13.41 5.64 -2.95
N SER A 63 -14.69 5.43 -3.22
CA SER A 63 -15.64 4.92 -2.21
C SER A 63 -15.23 3.54 -1.68
N TRP A 64 -14.84 2.64 -2.58
CA TRP A 64 -14.39 1.29 -2.23
C TRP A 64 -13.08 1.31 -1.43
N VAL A 65 -12.08 2.09 -1.86
CA VAL A 65 -10.80 2.22 -1.14
C VAL A 65 -11.03 2.73 0.28
N PHE A 66 -11.96 3.66 0.45
CA PHE A 66 -12.30 4.21 1.76
C PHE A 66 -13.01 3.21 2.67
N GLU A 67 -13.97 2.45 2.14
CA GLU A 67 -14.73 1.45 2.89
C GLU A 67 -13.86 0.26 3.32
N TYR A 68 -13.06 -0.26 2.39
CA TYR A 68 -12.28 -1.48 2.60
C TYR A 68 -10.83 -1.23 3.02
N ASN A 69 -10.46 0.01 3.37
CA ASN A 69 -9.06 0.38 3.61
C ASN A 69 -8.35 -0.53 4.62
N SER A 70 -8.99 -0.82 5.75
CA SER A 70 -8.40 -1.66 6.80
C SER A 70 -8.09 -3.08 6.30
N LEU A 71 -8.97 -3.63 5.46
CA LEU A 71 -8.79 -4.94 4.85
C LEU A 71 -7.70 -4.91 3.78
N ILE A 72 -7.68 -3.86 2.95
CA ILE A 72 -6.62 -3.63 1.97
C ILE A 72 -5.27 -3.55 2.69
N TYR A 73 -5.17 -2.77 3.76
CA TYR A 73 -3.93 -2.63 4.51
C TYR A 73 -3.50 -3.95 5.15
N ALA A 74 -4.44 -4.68 5.78
CA ALA A 74 -4.15 -6.00 6.33
C ALA A 74 -3.69 -7.01 5.26
N PHE A 75 -4.30 -6.99 4.08
CA PHE A 75 -3.96 -7.86 2.95
C PHE A 75 -2.62 -7.50 2.30
N MET A 76 -2.24 -6.22 2.29
CA MET A 76 -0.95 -5.78 1.75
C MET A 76 0.24 -6.42 2.47
N ILE A 77 0.12 -6.74 3.76
CA ILE A 77 1.19 -7.40 4.53
C ILE A 77 1.56 -8.79 3.94
N PRO A 78 0.65 -9.79 3.90
CA PRO A 78 0.96 -11.08 3.30
C PRO A 78 1.22 -10.99 1.80
N PHE A 79 0.55 -10.10 1.07
CA PHE A 79 0.80 -9.89 -0.36
C PHE A 79 2.26 -9.48 -0.62
N MET A 80 2.75 -8.47 0.11
CA MET A 80 4.14 -8.03 -0.01
C MET A 80 5.13 -9.09 0.49
N ALA A 81 4.77 -9.86 1.53
CA ALA A 81 5.59 -10.97 2.01
C ALA A 81 5.75 -12.09 0.96
N ILE A 82 4.68 -12.45 0.23
CA ILE A 82 4.72 -13.45 -0.84
C ILE A 82 5.68 -12.99 -1.94
N ILE A 83 5.54 -11.75 -2.42
CA ILE A 83 6.43 -11.19 -3.44
C ILE A 83 7.88 -11.23 -2.95
N SER A 84 8.11 -10.83 -1.70
CA SER A 84 9.43 -10.80 -1.11
C SER A 84 10.06 -12.20 -1.01
N VAL A 85 9.29 -13.22 -0.64
CA VAL A 85 9.77 -14.62 -0.66
C VAL A 85 10.16 -15.05 -2.07
N ILE A 86 9.34 -14.75 -3.08
CA ILE A 86 9.66 -15.08 -4.48
C ILE A 86 10.95 -14.37 -4.93
N VAL A 87 11.07 -13.07 -4.65
CA VAL A 87 12.21 -12.25 -5.05
C VAL A 87 13.50 -12.67 -4.35
N PHE A 88 13.42 -13.08 -3.08
CA PHE A 88 14.55 -13.42 -2.23
C PHE A 88 14.67 -14.91 -1.89
N PHE A 89 14.07 -15.80 -2.70
CA PHE A 89 13.96 -17.24 -2.45
C PHE A 89 15.27 -17.95 -2.01
N ASN A 90 16.43 -17.52 -2.52
CA ASN A 90 17.72 -18.10 -2.19
C ASN A 90 18.36 -17.57 -0.90
N LYS A 91 17.68 -16.70 -0.16
CA LYS A 91 18.16 -16.12 1.09
C LYS A 91 17.33 -16.74 2.21
N HIS A 92 18.00 -17.31 3.21
CA HIS A 92 17.49 -18.21 4.26
C HIS A 92 16.34 -17.73 5.17
N TYR A 93 15.52 -16.77 4.74
CA TYR A 93 14.36 -16.31 5.49
C TYR A 93 13.09 -17.03 5.05
N ASN A 94 12.30 -17.48 6.01
CA ASN A 94 11.02 -18.15 5.74
C ASN A 94 9.88 -17.13 5.55
N PHE A 95 8.74 -17.60 5.04
CA PHE A 95 7.58 -16.73 4.81
C PHE A 95 7.11 -15.98 6.07
N THR A 96 7.17 -16.62 7.25
CA THR A 96 6.83 -16.00 8.53
C THR A 96 7.75 -14.82 8.86
N GLU A 97 9.04 -14.93 8.60
CA GLU A 97 10.00 -13.85 8.81
C GLU A 97 9.76 -12.69 7.86
N HIS A 98 9.36 -12.97 6.61
CA HIS A 98 8.89 -11.94 5.68
C HIS A 98 7.61 -11.27 6.19
N ILE A 99 6.63 -12.02 6.71
CA ILE A 99 5.44 -11.42 7.35
C ILE A 99 5.84 -10.51 8.51
N ILE A 100 6.68 -10.98 9.43
CA ILE A 100 7.13 -10.19 10.57
C ILE A 100 7.84 -8.92 10.12
N LEU A 101 8.65 -9.03 9.06
CA LEU A 101 9.33 -7.88 8.47
C LEU A 101 8.35 -6.80 8.03
N TYR A 102 7.36 -7.17 7.21
CA TYR A 102 6.37 -6.22 6.70
C TYR A 102 5.43 -5.72 7.80
N LEU A 103 5.06 -6.55 8.78
CA LEU A 103 4.30 -6.11 9.95
C LEU A 103 5.00 -4.95 10.67
N TYR A 104 6.31 -5.03 10.90
CA TYR A 104 7.02 -3.91 11.53
C TYR A 104 7.24 -2.73 10.60
N SER A 105 7.78 -2.97 9.40
CA SER A 105 8.23 -1.89 8.51
C SER A 105 7.06 -1.08 7.96
N MET A 106 5.96 -1.74 7.57
CA MET A 106 4.76 -1.05 7.09
C MET A 106 4.08 -0.32 8.25
N SER A 107 3.92 -0.95 9.42
CA SER A 107 3.29 -0.30 10.57
C SER A 107 4.01 0.96 11.01
N ALA A 108 5.34 0.90 11.10
CA ALA A 108 6.14 2.07 11.47
C ALA A 108 5.96 3.21 10.46
N MET A 109 6.03 2.90 9.16
CA MET A 109 5.86 3.90 8.11
C MET A 109 4.45 4.43 8.04
N MET A 110 3.42 3.62 8.22
CA MET A 110 2.02 4.06 8.20
C MET A 110 1.68 4.92 9.41
N ILE A 111 2.21 4.62 10.60
CA ILE A 111 2.08 5.51 11.77
C ILE A 111 2.73 6.86 11.46
N PHE A 112 3.97 6.84 10.95
CA PHE A 112 4.68 8.06 10.58
C PHE A 112 3.92 8.86 9.51
N SER A 113 3.45 8.19 8.45
CA SER A 113 2.63 8.80 7.41
C SER A 113 1.35 9.41 7.95
N THR A 114 0.69 8.70 8.86
CA THR A 114 -0.59 9.15 9.39
C THR A 114 -0.40 10.44 10.19
N VAL A 115 0.62 10.48 11.06
CA VAL A 115 0.92 11.69 11.85
C VAL A 115 1.26 12.87 10.95
N ILE A 116 2.15 12.70 9.97
CA ILE A 116 2.52 13.78 9.05
C ILE A 116 1.34 14.16 8.14
N GLY A 117 0.56 13.18 7.68
CA GLY A 117 -0.63 13.40 6.87
C GLY A 117 -1.68 14.25 7.57
N GLN A 118 -1.88 14.05 8.88
CA GLN A 118 -2.79 14.91 9.66
C GLN A 118 -2.29 16.36 9.74
N ILE A 119 -0.98 16.57 9.88
CA ILE A 119 -0.39 17.93 9.83
C ILE A 119 -0.63 18.56 8.46
N VAL A 120 -0.47 17.81 7.37
CA VAL A 120 -0.73 18.27 6.00
C VAL A 120 -2.20 18.63 5.80
N LEU A 121 -3.14 17.84 6.31
CA LEU A 121 -4.58 18.13 6.24
C LEU A 121 -4.95 19.43 6.96
N ILE A 122 -4.35 19.69 8.12
CA ILE A 122 -4.63 20.91 8.89
C ILE A 122 -4.00 22.15 8.22
N ALA A 123 -2.77 22.03 7.72
CA ALA A 123 -2.04 23.17 7.18
C ALA A 123 -2.40 23.50 5.72
N ILE A 124 -2.47 22.48 4.85
CA ILE A 124 -2.58 22.63 3.39
C ILE A 124 -3.34 21.42 2.78
N PRO A 125 -4.65 21.26 3.06
CA PRO A 125 -5.41 20.07 2.69
C PRO A 125 -5.44 19.79 1.17
N GLU A 126 -5.41 20.82 0.33
CA GLU A 126 -5.35 20.67 -1.13
C GLU A 126 -4.10 19.94 -1.64
N LYS A 127 -3.04 19.84 -0.82
CA LYS A 127 -1.80 19.14 -1.18
C LYS A 127 -1.73 17.72 -0.64
N TYR A 128 -2.78 17.23 0.04
CA TYR A 128 -2.77 15.92 0.68
C TYR A 128 -2.57 14.76 -0.31
N ILE A 129 -3.20 14.82 -1.49
CA ILE A 129 -3.01 13.79 -2.52
C ILE A 129 -1.55 13.76 -3.01
N SER A 130 -0.97 14.93 -3.32
CA SER A 130 0.45 15.03 -3.71
C SER A 130 1.39 14.53 -2.61
N TYR A 131 1.10 14.87 -1.34
CA TYR A 131 1.81 14.33 -0.19
C TYR A 131 1.77 12.80 -0.16
N SER A 132 0.58 12.20 -0.37
CA SER A 132 0.39 10.75 -0.35
C SER A 132 1.23 10.07 -1.44
N PHE A 133 1.26 10.62 -2.67
CA PHE A 133 2.11 10.11 -3.74
C PHE A 133 3.60 10.17 -3.40
N ILE A 134 4.08 11.30 -2.87
CA ILE A 134 5.48 11.44 -2.43
C ILE A 134 5.78 10.45 -1.31
N PHE A 135 4.85 10.26 -0.37
CA PHE A 135 5.00 9.33 0.73
C PHE A 135 5.16 7.89 0.24
N TYR A 136 4.38 7.45 -0.76
CA TYR A 136 4.55 6.12 -1.35
C TYR A 136 5.93 5.92 -2.00
N LEU A 137 6.52 6.96 -2.60
CA LEU A 137 7.91 6.90 -3.09
C LEU A 137 8.91 6.74 -1.93
N ILE A 138 8.73 7.49 -0.85
CA ILE A 138 9.55 7.36 0.37
C ILE A 138 9.42 5.95 0.96
N LEU A 139 8.20 5.42 1.03
CA LEU A 139 7.92 4.07 1.50
C LEU A 139 8.65 3.01 0.68
N PHE A 140 8.63 3.15 -0.64
CA PHE A 140 9.32 2.26 -1.57
C PHE A 140 10.84 2.30 -1.37
N ILE A 141 11.43 3.50 -1.29
CA ILE A 141 12.86 3.68 -1.04
C ILE A 141 13.27 3.10 0.32
N TYR A 142 12.48 3.38 1.36
CA TYR A 142 12.71 2.87 2.72
C TYR A 142 12.71 1.33 2.75
N HIS A 143 11.75 0.68 2.10
CA HIS A 143 11.70 -0.77 2.01
C HIS A 143 12.88 -1.33 1.22
N GLY A 144 13.29 -0.68 0.11
CA GLY A 144 14.49 -1.06 -0.63
C GLY A 144 15.76 -1.00 0.25
N TYR A 145 15.92 0.07 1.03
CA TYR A 145 17.02 0.20 1.99
C TYR A 145 17.01 -0.90 3.06
N LEU A 146 15.83 -1.19 3.63
CA LEU A 146 15.67 -2.18 4.69
C LEU A 146 15.93 -3.60 4.17
N LEU A 147 15.44 -3.95 2.99
CA LEU A 147 15.74 -5.21 2.30
C LEU A 147 17.23 -5.32 1.97
N LYS A 148 17.86 -4.24 1.46
CA LYS A 148 19.32 -4.21 1.23
C LYS A 148 20.08 -4.59 2.49
N ARG A 149 19.70 -4.05 3.64
CA ARG A 149 20.37 -4.30 4.94
C ARG A 149 20.16 -5.73 5.43
N ILE A 150 18.94 -6.26 5.35
CA ILE A 150 18.59 -7.60 5.86
C ILE A 150 19.18 -8.72 5.01
N PHE A 151 19.08 -8.57 3.68
CA PHE A 151 19.56 -9.55 2.72
C PHE A 151 21.04 -9.36 2.32
N LYS A 152 21.69 -8.35 2.92
CA LYS A 152 23.10 -7.96 2.71
C LYS A 152 23.43 -7.78 1.22
N LEU A 153 22.61 -6.98 0.53
CA LEU A 153 22.73 -6.77 -0.91
C LEU A 153 23.73 -5.65 -1.22
N ASN A 154 24.50 -5.81 -2.29
CA ASN A 154 25.22 -4.68 -2.90
C ASN A 154 24.25 -3.82 -3.75
N GLY A 155 24.73 -2.69 -4.28
CA GLY A 155 23.89 -1.76 -5.06
C GLY A 155 23.27 -2.38 -6.32
N VAL A 156 24.06 -3.16 -7.07
CA VAL A 156 23.60 -3.82 -8.30
C VAL A 156 22.59 -4.93 -7.99
N GLN A 157 22.85 -5.72 -6.95
CA GLN A 157 21.91 -6.75 -6.47
C GLN A 157 20.60 -6.13 -6.00
N LEU A 158 20.65 -4.99 -5.30
CA LEU A 158 19.44 -4.26 -4.95
C LEU A 158 18.66 -3.86 -6.20
N LEU A 159 19.32 -3.22 -7.18
CA LEU A 159 18.66 -2.80 -8.41
C LEU A 159 18.00 -3.97 -9.16
N LEU A 160 18.73 -5.07 -9.37
CA LEU A 160 18.19 -6.27 -10.04
C LEU A 160 17.02 -6.89 -9.26
N LYS A 161 17.11 -6.93 -7.93
CA LYS A 161 16.02 -7.45 -7.09
C LYS A 161 14.82 -6.52 -7.08
N THR A 162 15.01 -5.21 -7.16
CA THR A 162 13.93 -4.24 -7.32
C THR A 162 13.24 -4.39 -8.68
N LEU A 163 13.99 -4.57 -9.77
CA LEU A 163 13.40 -4.83 -11.09
C LEU A 163 12.61 -6.15 -11.10
N PHE A 164 13.17 -7.20 -10.51
CA PHE A 164 12.46 -8.48 -10.38
C PHE A 164 11.22 -8.36 -9.49
N PHE A 165 11.29 -7.60 -8.40
CA PHE A 165 10.14 -7.26 -7.56
C PHE A 165 9.02 -6.61 -8.36
N LEU A 166 9.34 -5.61 -9.20
CA LEU A 166 8.35 -4.94 -10.04
C LEU A 166 7.71 -5.91 -11.04
N ALA A 167 8.49 -6.80 -11.66
CA ALA A 167 7.96 -7.81 -12.58
C ALA A 167 6.98 -8.77 -11.87
N VAL A 168 7.36 -9.28 -10.70
CA VAL A 168 6.48 -10.17 -9.91
C VAL A 168 5.24 -9.43 -9.41
N PHE A 169 5.39 -8.18 -8.96
CA PHE A 169 4.28 -7.34 -8.52
C PHE A 169 3.27 -7.13 -9.65
N VAL A 170 3.73 -6.74 -10.85
CA VAL A 170 2.86 -6.55 -12.02
C VAL A 170 2.17 -7.86 -12.42
N ALA A 171 2.90 -8.98 -12.44
CA ALA A 171 2.32 -10.28 -12.77
C ALA A 171 1.21 -10.70 -11.79
N LEU A 172 1.44 -10.57 -10.49
CA LEU A 172 0.43 -10.89 -9.47
C LEU A 172 -0.75 -9.90 -9.49
N TYR A 173 -0.49 -8.62 -9.71
CA TYR A 173 -1.53 -7.60 -9.85
C TYR A 173 -2.44 -7.94 -11.04
N LEU A 174 -1.87 -8.22 -12.22
CA LEU A 174 -2.65 -8.62 -13.39
C LEU A 174 -3.46 -9.90 -13.14
N MET A 175 -2.85 -10.90 -12.49
CA MET A 175 -3.54 -12.14 -12.11
C MET A 175 -4.76 -11.86 -11.21
N LEU A 176 -4.60 -11.02 -10.18
CA LEU A 176 -5.68 -10.64 -9.27
C LEU A 176 -6.77 -9.83 -9.98
N SER A 177 -6.40 -8.90 -10.86
CA SER A 177 -7.34 -8.10 -11.64
C SER A 177 -8.17 -8.96 -12.59
N ILE A 178 -7.56 -9.93 -13.27
CA ILE A 178 -8.29 -10.88 -14.13
C ILE A 178 -9.23 -11.75 -13.27
N LEU A 179 -8.76 -12.25 -12.13
CA LEU A 179 -9.58 -13.07 -11.24
C LEU A 179 -10.79 -12.29 -10.70
N MET A 180 -10.58 -11.02 -10.33
CA MET A 180 -11.67 -10.13 -9.92
C MET A 180 -12.66 -9.88 -11.07
N GLY A 181 -12.17 -9.64 -12.29
CA GLY A 181 -13.02 -9.49 -13.47
C GLY A 181 -13.89 -10.72 -13.73
N ILE A 182 -13.32 -11.93 -13.63
CA ILE A 182 -14.07 -13.19 -13.75
C ILE A 182 -15.12 -13.30 -12.65
N LEU A 183 -14.77 -13.00 -11.39
CA LEU A 183 -15.72 -13.03 -10.28
C LEU A 183 -16.92 -12.10 -10.50
N LEU A 184 -16.69 -10.88 -10.98
CA LEU A 184 -17.75 -9.91 -11.25
C LEU A 184 -18.73 -10.37 -12.35
N VAL A 185 -18.22 -11.06 -13.36
CA VAL A 185 -19.08 -11.69 -14.39
C VAL A 185 -19.87 -12.85 -13.81
N LEU A 186 -19.22 -13.72 -13.02
CA LEU A 186 -19.89 -14.88 -12.40
C LEU A 186 -20.97 -14.50 -11.39
N THR A 187 -20.80 -13.39 -10.67
CA THR A 187 -21.82 -12.87 -9.73
C THR A 187 -22.95 -12.11 -10.43
N GLY A 188 -22.86 -11.90 -11.74
CA GLY A 188 -23.82 -11.08 -12.50
C GLY A 188 -23.73 -9.60 -12.18
N ALA A 189 -22.66 -9.14 -11.51
CA ALA A 189 -22.43 -7.72 -11.26
C ALA A 189 -22.09 -6.95 -12.53
N ILE A 190 -21.50 -7.64 -13.51
CA ILE A 190 -21.26 -7.13 -14.87
C ILE A 190 -21.95 -8.08 -15.84
N ASP A 191 -22.91 -7.55 -16.60
CA ASP A 191 -23.54 -8.28 -17.68
C ASP A 191 -22.73 -8.10 -18.96
N LEU A 192 -22.34 -9.22 -19.58
CA LEU A 192 -21.59 -9.20 -20.86
C LEU A 192 -22.52 -9.21 -22.07
N SER A 193 -23.84 -9.22 -21.85
CA SER A 193 -24.80 -9.08 -22.94
C SER A 193 -24.68 -7.69 -23.57
N PRO A 194 -24.56 -7.57 -24.91
CA PRO A 194 -24.66 -6.27 -25.57
C PRO A 194 -26.05 -5.67 -25.28
N GLN A 195 -26.07 -4.43 -24.79
CA GLN A 195 -27.29 -3.61 -24.65
C GLN A 195 -27.87 -3.24 -26.01
#